data_AF-A0A345ISN4-F1
#
_entry.id   AF-A0A345ISN4-F1
#
_cell.length_a   1.000
_cell.length_b   1.000
_cell.length_c   1.000
_cell.angle_alpha   90.00
_cell.angle_beta   90.00
_cell.angle_gamma   90.00
#
_symmetry.space_group_name_H-M   'P 1'
#
loop_
_entity.id
_entity.type
_entity.pdbx_description
1 polymer ?
#
loop_
_entity_poly.entity_id
_entity_poly.type
_entity_poly.pdbx_seq_one_letter_code
_entity_poly.pdbx_strand_id
1 'polypeptide(L)'
;MTPELQAQHHSRISKRELAKEFDGLIEEMELDKMQLHLNCGGTAPKVVIAHKDALTTFTAHAMHQAVDALSKALISPDVIKAYALASRAYGVYADNPMRMIEQQVLGTLKGRIHIAMAEQNIDHPVLNEIGLTIPEETGVLRERQRCLMRQMQGVTELVEKRQRLQQKGAQS
;
A
#
# COMPACT_ATOMS: atom_id res chain seq x y z
N MET A 1 -36.33 -31.47 -51.35
CA MET A 1 -36.00 -30.51 -50.28
C MET A 1 -36.10 -29.12 -50.90
N THR A 2 -36.83 -28.17 -50.31
CA THR A 2 -37.02 -26.83 -50.91
C THR A 2 -35.87 -25.89 -50.51
N PRO A 3 -35.56 -24.86 -51.32
CA PRO A 3 -34.50 -23.88 -51.02
C PRO A 3 -34.67 -23.18 -49.67
N GLU A 4 -35.91 -22.89 -49.27
CA GLU A 4 -36.23 -22.21 -48.02
C GLU A 4 -35.89 -23.08 -46.80
N LEU A 5 -36.19 -24.38 -46.87
CA LEU A 5 -35.85 -25.34 -45.81
C LEU A 5 -34.33 -25.52 -45.69
N GLN A 6 -33.61 -25.46 -46.81
CA GLN A 6 -32.14 -25.54 -46.82
C GLN A 6 -31.51 -24.27 -46.20
N ALA A 7 -32.02 -23.08 -46.54
CA ALA A 7 -31.58 -21.82 -45.95
C ALA A 7 -31.85 -21.76 -44.44
N GLN A 8 -33.04 -22.20 -44.00
CA GLN A 8 -33.37 -22.31 -42.57
C GLN A 8 -32.45 -23.29 -41.85
N HIS A 9 -32.13 -24.42 -42.47
CA HIS A 9 -31.23 -25.42 -41.91
C HIS A 9 -29.80 -24.87 -41.74
N HIS A 10 -29.24 -24.23 -42.76
CA HIS A 10 -27.92 -23.59 -42.67
C HIS A 10 -27.90 -22.48 -41.62
N SER A 11 -28.92 -21.61 -41.58
CA SER A 11 -29.02 -20.55 -40.57
C SER A 11 -29.04 -21.13 -39.14
N ARG A 12 -29.77 -22.23 -38.93
CA ARG A 12 -29.81 -22.92 -37.63
C ARG A 12 -28.44 -23.51 -37.25
N ILE A 13 -27.71 -24.11 -38.20
CA ILE A 13 -26.36 -24.62 -37.95
C ILE A 13 -25.43 -23.47 -37.59
N SER A 14 -25.40 -22.39 -38.38
CA SER A 14 -24.54 -21.23 -38.10
C SER A 14 -24.80 -20.62 -36.72
N LYS A 15 -26.07 -20.48 -36.32
CA LYS A 15 -26.42 -19.99 -34.97
C LYS A 15 -25.95 -20.93 -33.87
N ARG A 16 -26.02 -22.24 -34.09
CA ARG A 16 -25.56 -23.25 -33.12
C ARG A 16 -24.05 -23.21 -32.97
N GLU A 17 -23.30 -23.14 -34.06
CA GLU A 17 -21.83 -23.04 -34.00
C GLU A 17 -21.41 -21.73 -33.33
N LEU A 18 -22.05 -20.61 -33.68
CA LEU A 18 -21.78 -19.32 -33.02
C LEU A 18 -22.06 -19.34 -31.51
N ALA A 19 -23.12 -20.03 -31.07
CA ALA A 19 -23.40 -20.17 -29.63
C ALA A 19 -22.29 -20.94 -28.90
N LYS A 20 -21.75 -22.00 -29.51
CA LYS A 20 -20.62 -22.76 -28.93
C LYS A 20 -19.36 -21.90 -28.82
N GLU A 21 -19.06 -21.09 -29.84
CA GLU A 21 -17.93 -20.15 -29.79
C GLU A 21 -18.10 -19.12 -28.67
N PHE A 22 -19.33 -18.61 -28.45
CA PHE A 22 -19.60 -17.71 -27.33
C PHE A 22 -19.44 -18.39 -25.97
N ASP A 23 -19.89 -19.64 -25.82
CA ASP A 23 -19.67 -20.41 -24.59
C ASP A 23 -18.17 -20.59 -24.32
N GLY A 24 -17.39 -20.89 -25.37
CA GLY A 24 -15.93 -20.98 -25.29
C GLY A 24 -15.27 -19.65 -24.88
N LEU A 25 -15.70 -18.53 -25.47
CA LEU A 25 -15.21 -17.20 -25.11
C LEU A 25 -15.53 -16.83 -23.66
N ILE A 26 -16.71 -17.20 -23.16
CA ILE A 26 -17.08 -16.99 -21.75
C ILE A 26 -16.14 -17.80 -20.85
N GLU A 27 -15.87 -19.08 -21.16
CA GLU A 27 -14.90 -19.90 -20.41
C GLU A 27 -13.51 -19.23 -20.38
N GLU A 28 -13.01 -18.71 -21.51
CA GLU A 28 -11.73 -17.99 -21.58
C GLU A 28 -11.70 -16.73 -20.71
N MET A 29 -12.75 -15.89 -20.81
CA MET A 29 -12.88 -14.67 -20.02
C MET A 29 -12.91 -14.93 -18.51
N GLU A 30 -13.52 -16.03 -18.07
CA GLU A 30 -13.52 -16.42 -16.66
C GLU A 30 -12.11 -16.80 -16.17
N LEU A 31 -11.32 -17.48 -17.00
CA LEU A 31 -9.92 -17.79 -16.69
C LEU A 31 -9.04 -16.55 -16.65
N ASP A 32 -9.24 -15.61 -17.58
CA ASP A 32 -8.53 -14.33 -17.59
C ASP A 32 -8.89 -13.49 -16.36
N LYS A 33 -10.16 -13.45 -15.96
CA LYS A 33 -10.60 -12.82 -14.71
C LYS A 33 -9.93 -13.48 -13.49
N MET A 34 -9.86 -14.80 -13.44
CA MET A 34 -9.17 -15.51 -12.36
C MET A 34 -7.68 -15.17 -12.31
N GLN A 35 -7.00 -15.14 -13.47
CA GLN A 35 -5.60 -14.73 -13.57
C GLN A 35 -5.39 -13.30 -13.06
N LEU A 36 -6.26 -12.37 -13.46
CA LEU A 36 -6.21 -10.98 -13.02
C LEU A 36 -6.30 -10.89 -11.50
N HIS A 37 -7.28 -11.56 -10.89
CA HIS A 37 -7.44 -11.55 -9.43
C HIS A 37 -6.24 -12.16 -8.68
N LEU A 38 -5.61 -13.20 -9.24
CA LEU A 38 -4.38 -13.77 -8.67
C LEU A 38 -3.21 -12.80 -8.75
N ASN A 39 -3.04 -12.14 -9.89
CA ASN A 39 -2.00 -11.14 -10.08
C ASN A 39 -2.19 -9.97 -9.12
N CYS A 40 -3.41 -9.41 -9.03
CA CYS A 40 -3.76 -8.38 -8.06
C CYS A 40 -3.50 -8.84 -6.62
N GLY A 41 -3.87 -10.08 -6.27
CA GLY A 41 -3.60 -10.64 -4.95
C GLY A 41 -2.12 -10.70 -4.58
N GLY A 42 -1.22 -10.81 -5.56
CA GLY A 42 0.22 -10.79 -5.35
C GLY A 42 0.85 -9.39 -5.39
N THR A 43 0.30 -8.46 -6.19
CA THR A 43 0.87 -7.13 -6.39
C THR A 43 0.30 -6.06 -5.47
N ALA A 44 -1.00 -6.09 -5.17
CA ALA A 44 -1.64 -5.06 -4.35
C ALA A 44 -1.05 -4.97 -2.93
N PRO A 45 -0.79 -6.07 -2.19
CA PRO A 45 -0.13 -5.98 -0.90
C PRO A 45 1.29 -5.40 -0.98
N LYS A 46 2.00 -5.67 -2.09
CA LYS A 46 3.35 -5.12 -2.32
C LYS A 46 3.31 -3.60 -2.49
N VAL A 47 2.28 -3.08 -3.17
CA VAL A 47 2.08 -1.64 -3.32
C VAL A 47 1.82 -0.99 -1.96
N VAL A 48 0.95 -1.59 -1.13
CA VAL A 48 0.66 -1.07 0.22
C VAL A 48 1.91 -1.10 1.11
N ILE A 49 2.69 -2.18 1.06
CA ILE A 49 3.95 -2.28 1.80
C ILE A 49 4.94 -1.22 1.32
N ALA A 50 5.14 -1.10 0.00
CA ALA A 50 6.06 -0.10 -0.56
C ALA A 50 5.63 1.34 -0.23
N HIS A 51 4.32 1.63 -0.24
CA HIS A 51 3.78 2.92 0.18
C HIS A 51 4.09 3.22 1.65
N LYS A 52 3.84 2.24 2.54
CA LYS A 52 4.17 2.36 3.97
C LYS A 52 5.66 2.60 4.16
N ASP A 53 6.51 1.83 3.49
CA ASP A 53 7.96 1.92 3.60
C ASP A 53 8.45 3.29 3.11
N ALA A 54 7.92 3.79 1.99
CA ALA A 54 8.25 5.11 1.46
C ALA A 54 7.86 6.23 2.45
N LEU A 55 6.63 6.20 2.96
CA LEU A 55 6.14 7.22 3.89
C LEU A 55 6.90 7.20 5.22
N THR A 56 7.17 6.02 5.77
CA THR A 56 7.91 5.87 7.04
C THR A 56 9.38 6.24 6.89
N THR A 57 10.01 5.91 5.75
CA THR A 57 11.40 6.32 5.46
C THR A 57 11.51 7.84 5.30
N PHE A 58 10.59 8.45 4.55
CA PHE A 58 10.56 9.89 4.36
C PHE A 58 10.36 10.64 5.68
N THR A 59 9.38 10.22 6.48
CA THR A 59 9.11 10.82 7.78
C THR A 59 10.27 10.63 8.76
N ALA A 60 10.91 9.46 8.78
CA ALA A 60 12.11 9.23 9.59
C ALA A 60 13.24 10.18 9.19
N HIS A 61 13.47 10.37 7.89
CA HIS A 61 14.48 11.31 7.38
C HIS A 61 14.18 12.75 7.81
N ALA A 62 12.94 13.21 7.62
CA ALA A 62 12.52 14.55 8.03
C ALA A 62 12.66 14.76 9.55
N MET A 63 12.30 13.77 10.36
CA MET A 63 12.47 13.82 11.81
C MET A 63 13.95 13.85 12.22
N HIS A 64 14.82 13.09 11.54
CA HIS A 64 16.26 13.17 11.78
C HIS A 64 16.81 14.57 11.51
N GLN A 65 16.42 15.19 10.39
CA GLN A 65 16.82 16.57 10.09
C GLN A 65 16.33 17.56 11.14
N ALA A 66 15.09 17.39 11.62
CA ALA A 66 14.53 18.23 12.68
C ALA A 66 15.30 18.08 14.00
N VAL A 67 15.63 16.84 14.40
CA VAL A 67 16.44 16.55 15.59
C VAL A 67 17.85 17.14 15.47
N ASP A 68 18.48 17.05 14.30
CA ASP A 68 19.79 17.65 14.07
C ASP A 68 19.75 19.18 14.18
N ALA A 69 18.72 19.82 13.63
CA ALA A 69 18.52 21.26 13.74
C ALA A 69 18.31 21.70 15.20
N LEU A 70 17.47 20.98 15.95
CA LEU A 70 17.25 21.22 17.37
C LEU A 70 18.53 21.01 18.19
N SER A 71 19.27 19.93 17.92
CA SER A 71 20.55 19.63 18.57
C SER A 71 21.55 20.77 18.38
N LYS A 72 21.69 21.30 17.15
CA LYS A 72 22.56 22.44 16.86
C LYS A 72 22.18 23.69 17.65
N ALA A 73 20.89 23.97 17.79
CA ALA A 73 20.41 25.11 18.58
C ALA A 73 20.69 24.94 20.09
N LEU A 74 20.49 23.71 20.60
CA LEU A 74 20.66 23.39 22.02
C LEU A 74 22.13 23.33 22.47
N ILE A 75 23.05 23.02 21.57
CA ILE A 75 24.50 22.94 21.86
C ILE A 75 25.19 24.32 21.72
N SER A 76 24.42 25.38 21.44
CA SER A 76 24.99 26.73 21.39
C SER A 76 25.61 27.13 22.74
N PRO A 77 26.74 27.89 22.75
CA PRO A 77 27.48 28.19 23.98
C PRO A 77 26.63 28.84 25.07
N ASP A 78 25.69 29.71 24.70
CA ASP A 78 24.86 30.43 25.68
C ASP A 78 23.77 29.55 26.28
N VAL A 79 23.20 28.63 25.50
CA VAL A 79 22.25 27.63 25.99
C VAL A 79 22.94 26.63 26.91
N ILE A 80 24.14 26.16 26.55
CA ILE A 80 24.95 25.28 27.42
C ILE A 80 25.31 25.97 28.74
N LYS A 81 25.69 27.26 28.72
CA LYS A 81 25.92 28.04 29.95
C LYS A 81 24.65 28.11 30.81
N ALA A 82 23.49 28.36 30.21
CA ALA A 82 22.22 28.39 30.93
C ALA A 82 21.88 27.04 31.56
N TYR A 83 22.09 25.92 30.84
CA TYR A 83 21.92 24.58 31.39
C TYR A 83 22.89 24.28 32.53
N ALA A 84 24.16 24.65 32.39
CA ALA A 84 25.15 24.48 33.45
C ALA A 84 24.79 25.31 34.70
N LEU A 85 24.29 26.54 34.52
CA LEU A 85 23.79 27.38 35.60
C LEU A 85 22.57 26.75 36.29
N ALA A 86 21.57 26.32 35.52
CA ALA A 86 20.37 25.67 36.04
C ALA A 86 20.71 24.38 36.80
N SER A 87 21.65 23.58 36.27
CA SER A 87 22.09 22.34 36.91
C SER A 87 22.71 22.60 38.27
N ARG A 88 23.58 23.62 38.37
CA ARG A 88 24.16 24.06 39.65
C ARG A 88 23.09 24.59 40.60
N ALA A 89 22.15 25.40 40.12
CA ALA A 89 21.10 25.99 40.95
C ALA A 89 20.12 24.94 41.50
N TYR A 90 19.64 24.04 40.65
CA TYR A 90 18.76 22.95 41.07
C TYR A 90 19.48 21.94 41.96
N GLY A 91 20.77 21.70 41.73
CA GLY A 91 21.58 20.80 42.56
C GLY A 91 21.74 21.27 44.01
N VAL A 92 21.39 22.51 44.34
CA VAL A 92 21.34 23.01 45.72
C VAL A 92 20.16 22.40 46.49
N TYR A 93 19.04 22.10 45.80
CA TYR A 93 17.77 21.72 46.44
C TYR A 93 17.20 20.38 45.95
N ALA A 94 17.79 19.75 44.94
CA ALA A 94 17.28 18.53 44.32
C ALA A 94 18.40 17.53 44.01
N ASP A 95 18.12 16.24 44.25
CA ASP A 95 19.06 15.13 44.02
C ASP A 95 19.30 14.85 42.52
N ASN A 96 18.40 15.31 41.64
CA ASN A 96 18.51 15.11 40.20
C ASN A 96 18.18 16.38 39.40
N PRO A 97 19.12 17.34 39.34
CA PRO A 97 18.92 18.60 38.63
C PRO A 97 18.75 18.40 37.12
N MET A 98 19.37 17.37 36.54
CA MET A 98 19.25 17.05 35.11
C MET A 98 17.83 16.65 34.73
N ARG A 99 17.17 15.82 35.55
CA ARG A 99 15.77 15.44 35.32
C ARG A 99 14.83 16.65 35.33
N MET A 100 15.06 17.63 36.21
CA MET A 100 14.26 18.86 36.24
C MET A 100 14.43 19.69 34.96
N ILE A 101 15.67 19.82 34.50
CA ILE A 101 16.01 20.49 33.24
C ILE A 101 15.33 19.79 32.06
N GLU A 102 15.47 18.47 31.95
CA GLU A 102 14.86 17.68 30.88
C GLU A 102 13.34 17.86 30.84
N GLN A 103 12.67 17.81 32.00
CA GLN A 103 11.23 18.00 32.10
C GLN A 103 10.79 19.40 31.64
N GLN A 104 11.52 20.44 32.04
CA GLN A 104 11.21 21.81 31.65
C GLN A 104 11.38 22.01 30.13
N VAL A 105 12.47 21.50 29.58
CA VAL A 105 12.78 21.60 28.13
C VAL A 105 11.76 20.81 27.33
N LEU A 106 11.54 19.54 27.68
CA LEU A 106 10.61 18.68 26.98
C LEU A 106 9.17 19.24 27.04
N GLY A 107 8.72 19.69 28.22
CA GLY A 107 7.39 20.27 28.39
C GLY A 107 7.18 21.51 27.53
N THR A 108 8.14 22.44 27.57
CA THR A 108 8.07 23.69 26.81
C THR A 108 8.16 23.43 25.30
N LEU A 109 9.09 22.58 24.88
CA LEU A 109 9.30 22.25 23.47
C LEU A 109 8.09 21.52 22.90
N LYS A 110 7.52 20.57 23.64
CA LYS A 110 6.28 19.87 23.25
C LYS A 110 5.14 20.84 22.99
N GLY A 111 4.91 21.80 23.88
CA GLY A 111 3.86 22.80 23.72
C GLY A 111 4.08 23.66 22.46
N ARG A 112 5.31 24.15 22.26
CA ARG A 112 5.66 24.96 21.08
C ARG A 112 5.54 24.20 19.77
N ILE A 113 5.98 22.94 19.72
CA ILE A 113 5.84 22.08 18.54
C ILE A 113 4.37 21.88 18.19
N HIS A 114 3.49 21.59 19.17
CA HIS A 114 2.06 21.41 18.90
C HIS A 114 1.41 22.66 18.30
N ILE A 115 1.72 23.84 18.83
CA ILE A 115 1.21 25.11 18.30
C ILE A 115 1.71 25.33 16.87
N ALA A 116 3.01 25.20 16.64
CA ALA A 116 3.60 25.39 15.32
C ALA A 116 3.06 24.39 14.28
N MET A 117 2.82 23.14 14.65
CA MET A 117 2.21 22.14 13.75
C MET A 117 0.77 22.50 13.36
N ALA A 118 0.00 23.12 14.25
CA ALA A 118 -1.38 23.51 13.96
C ALA A 118 -1.48 24.69 12.98
N GLU A 119 -0.43 25.51 12.88
CA GLU A 119 -0.37 26.69 12.00
C GLU A 119 0.20 26.37 10.61
N GLN A 120 0.85 25.21 10.46
CA GLN A 120 1.56 24.84 9.24
C GLN A 120 0.66 24.04 8.30
N ASN A 121 0.70 24.39 7.00
CA ASN A 121 0.19 23.52 5.96
C ASN A 121 1.30 22.57 5.50
N ILE A 122 1.06 21.26 5.56
CA ILE A 122 2.04 20.26 5.15
C ILE A 122 1.89 20.05 3.63
N ASP A 123 2.44 20.98 2.85
CA ASP A 123 2.63 20.79 1.41
C ASP A 123 4.10 20.45 1.15
N HIS A 124 4.35 19.25 0.62
CA HIS A 124 5.68 18.79 0.30
C HIS A 124 5.62 17.97 -1.00
N PRO A 125 6.49 18.24 -2.01
CA PRO A 125 6.40 17.61 -3.32
C PRO A 125 6.47 16.07 -3.25
N VAL A 126 7.33 15.54 -2.38
CA VAL A 126 7.43 14.08 -2.16
C VAL A 126 6.15 13.49 -1.55
N LEU A 127 5.43 14.25 -0.71
CA LEU A 127 4.14 13.79 -0.17
C LEU A 127 3.03 13.83 -1.21
N ASN A 128 3.11 14.76 -2.18
CA ASN A 128 2.18 14.81 -3.31
C ASN A 128 2.36 13.61 -4.25
N GLU A 129 3.58 13.09 -4.37
CA GLU A 129 3.88 11.86 -5.15
C GLU A 129 3.50 10.58 -4.41
N ILE A 130 3.84 10.46 -3.12
CA ILE A 130 3.56 9.26 -2.31
C ILE A 130 2.07 9.17 -1.96
N GLY A 131 1.43 10.31 -1.69
CA GLY A 131 0.08 10.39 -1.17
C GLY A 131 -0.01 10.05 0.33
N LEU A 132 -0.95 10.69 1.03
CA LEU A 132 -1.20 10.48 2.45
C LEU A 132 -2.31 9.46 2.74
N THR A 133 -2.92 8.91 1.69
CA THR A 133 -3.96 7.89 1.80
C THR A 133 -3.36 6.53 1.47
N ILE A 134 -3.74 5.52 2.26
CA ILE A 134 -3.34 4.13 2.00
C ILE A 134 -3.88 3.73 0.62
N PRO A 135 -3.05 3.20 -0.29
CA PRO A 135 -3.50 2.73 -1.59
C PRO A 135 -4.57 1.65 -1.46
N GLU A 136 -5.60 1.72 -2.29
CA GLU A 136 -6.66 0.70 -2.30
C GLU A 136 -6.17 -0.58 -2.98
N GLU A 137 -6.36 -1.73 -2.33
CA GLU A 137 -6.04 -3.05 -2.89
C GLU A 137 -7.10 -3.53 -3.88
N THR A 138 -7.20 -2.84 -5.01
CA THR A 138 -8.19 -3.12 -6.06
C THR A 138 -7.96 -4.47 -6.75
N GLY A 139 -9.04 -5.11 -7.16
CA GLY A 139 -9.00 -6.39 -7.89
C GLY A 139 -8.59 -7.59 -7.03
N VAL A 140 -8.38 -7.44 -5.72
CA VAL A 140 -8.05 -8.56 -4.84
C VAL A 140 -9.32 -9.23 -4.33
N LEU A 141 -9.40 -10.56 -4.46
CA LEU A 141 -10.44 -11.34 -3.81
C LEU A 141 -10.14 -11.46 -2.31
N ARG A 142 -10.99 -10.86 -1.46
CA ARG A 142 -10.87 -10.87 0.01
C ARG A 142 -10.60 -12.25 0.61
N GLU A 143 -11.16 -13.28 0.01
CA GLU A 143 -11.06 -14.68 0.43
C GLU A 143 -9.67 -15.29 0.19
N ARG A 144 -8.90 -14.75 -0.78
CA ARG A 144 -7.55 -15.18 -1.18
C ARG A 144 -6.44 -14.24 -0.67
N GLN A 145 -6.81 -13.08 -0.12
CA GLN A 145 -5.91 -12.01 0.35
C GLN A 145 -5.08 -12.41 1.59
N ARG A 146 -5.56 -13.35 2.42
CA ARG A 146 -4.94 -13.68 3.73
C ARG A 146 -4.05 -14.91 3.76
N CYS A 147 -3.92 -15.66 2.66
CA CYS A 147 -3.27 -16.97 2.73
C CYS A 147 -2.49 -17.31 1.45
N LEU A 148 -1.16 -17.39 1.58
CA LEU A 148 -0.24 -17.84 0.53
C LEU A 148 -0.63 -19.20 -0.05
N MET A 149 -1.07 -20.14 0.79
CA MET A 149 -1.53 -21.46 0.35
C MET A 149 -2.75 -21.36 -0.57
N ARG A 150 -3.69 -20.45 -0.29
CA ARG A 150 -4.87 -20.25 -1.15
C ARG A 150 -4.52 -19.58 -2.47
N GLN A 151 -3.50 -18.71 -2.49
CA GLN A 151 -3.00 -18.16 -3.75
C GLN A 151 -2.34 -19.23 -4.60
N MET A 152 -1.47 -20.05 -4.02
CA MET A 152 -0.83 -21.17 -4.72
C MET A 152 -1.87 -22.15 -5.28
N GLN A 153 -2.87 -22.54 -4.48
CA GLN A 153 -3.97 -23.38 -4.93
C GLN A 153 -4.71 -22.76 -6.12
N GLY A 154 -4.98 -21.45 -6.07
CA GLY A 154 -5.62 -20.74 -7.16
C GLY A 154 -4.79 -20.70 -8.45
N VAL A 155 -3.45 -20.59 -8.34
CA VAL A 155 -2.55 -20.68 -9.50
C VAL A 155 -2.59 -22.08 -10.12
N THR A 156 -2.52 -23.12 -9.29
CA THR A 156 -2.62 -24.52 -9.77
C THR A 156 -3.96 -24.76 -10.47
N GLU A 157 -5.06 -24.34 -9.85
CA GLU A 157 -6.41 -24.45 -10.42
C GLU A 157 -6.50 -23.78 -11.80
N LEU A 158 -5.92 -22.59 -11.95
CA LEU A 158 -5.92 -21.85 -13.20
C LEU A 158 -5.13 -22.58 -14.29
N VAL A 159 -3.96 -23.11 -13.96
CA VAL A 159 -3.11 -23.85 -14.91
C VAL A 159 -3.85 -25.10 -15.41
N GLU A 160 -4.46 -25.86 -14.49
CA GLU A 160 -5.24 -27.05 -14.86
C GLU A 160 -6.43 -26.70 -15.76
N LYS A 161 -7.18 -25.63 -15.43
CA LYS A 161 -8.33 -25.18 -16.22
C LYS A 161 -7.91 -24.70 -17.62
N ARG A 162 -6.81 -23.95 -17.75
CA ARG A 162 -6.28 -23.54 -19.06
C ARG A 162 -5.85 -24.75 -19.90
N GLN A 163 -5.20 -25.73 -19.29
CA GLN A 163 -4.79 -26.93 -20.01
C GLN A 163 -5.99 -27.72 -20.53
N ARG A 164 -7.05 -27.87 -19.73
CA ARG A 164 -8.30 -28.51 -20.17
C ARG A 164 -8.98 -27.76 -21.30
N LEU A 165 -8.99 -26.42 -21.25
CA LEU A 165 -9.60 -25.59 -22.30
C LEU A 165 -8.83 -25.72 -23.63
N GLN A 166 -7.49 -25.71 -23.57
CA GLN A 166 -6.65 -25.95 -24.76
C GLN A 166 -6.88 -27.33 -25.38
N GLN A 167 -7.06 -28.36 -24.54
CA GLN A 167 -7.38 -29.72 -25.03
C GLN A 167 -8.76 -29.78 -25.68
N LYS A 168 -9.77 -29.08 -25.14
CA LYS A 168 -11.10 -28.96 -25.79
C LYS A 168 -11.00 -28.25 -27.14
N GLY A 169 -10.27 -27.14 -27.21
CA GLY A 169 -10.10 -26.38 -28.46
C GLY A 169 -9.33 -27.15 -29.54
N ALA A 170 -8.40 -28.04 -29.16
CA ALA A 170 -7.66 -28.89 -30.10
C ALA A 170 -8.47 -30.10 -30.62
N GLN A 171 -9.63 -30.40 -30.02
CA GLN A 171 -10.48 -31.55 -30.37
C GLN A 171 -11.77 -31.16 -31.13
N SER A 172 -12.05 -29.87 -31.26
CA SER A 172 -13.14 -29.30 -32.09
C SER A 172 -12.69 -29.03 -33.51
#